data_AF-A0A0C2VM38-F1
#
_entry.id   AF-A0A0C2VM38-F1
#
_cell.length_a   1.000
_cell.length_b   1.000
_cell.length_c   1.000
_cell.angle_alpha   90.00
_cell.angle_beta   90.00
_cell.angle_gamma   90.00
#
_symmetry.space_group_name_H-M   'P 1'
#
loop_
_entity.id
_entity.type
_entity.pdbx_description
1 polymer ?
#
loop_
_entity_poly.entity_id
_entity_poly.type
_entity_poly.pdbx_seq_one_letter_code
_entity_poly.pdbx_strand_id
1 'polypeptide(L)'
;GLEQGKIEDYKIPINVIKPPTPDRIKFDIFDRVNRGGTRLNNQEMRNAIYQGRATELLEVLKNNQDFKKATDNSIRSKVMKDRYIILRFIAFYLWRGKKLLDRDGSLVDYKSDIDAFLGKTMEFLNYTDEETIEDVKSAFERAMSNALFVFGQNGFRVSYHLNKKHKTPVNMALFDSLSYLFSNRKIEKKHKETIEELIQELFNSKEFNTAITAPADSSTKVTNRFEKMDKILEKLK
;
A
#
# COMPACT_ATOMS: atom_id res chain seq x y z
N GLY A 1 35.81 18.82 30.90
CA GLY A 1 36.02 17.85 32.01
C GLY A 1 36.42 16.49 31.46
N LEU A 2 36.88 15.54 32.27
CA LEU A 2 37.37 14.21 31.82
C LEU A 2 36.40 13.46 30.87
N GLU A 3 35.09 13.57 31.11
CA GLU A 3 34.06 12.97 30.23
C GLU A 3 33.88 13.73 28.90
N GLN A 4 34.17 15.02 28.86
CA GLN A 4 34.12 15.82 27.64
C GLN A 4 35.25 15.43 26.68
N GLY A 5 36.48 15.24 27.19
CA GLY A 5 37.61 14.80 26.38
C GLY A 5 37.38 13.42 25.76
N LYS A 6 36.74 12.49 26.50
CA LYS A 6 36.38 11.17 25.97
C LYS A 6 35.41 11.24 24.78
N ILE A 7 34.48 12.20 24.77
CA ILE A 7 33.52 12.38 23.68
C ILE A 7 34.20 13.05 22.48
N GLU A 8 34.99 14.11 22.73
CA GLU A 8 35.70 14.86 21.69
C GLU A 8 36.76 14.00 20.97
N ASP A 9 37.44 13.11 21.69
CA ASP A 9 38.46 12.20 21.13
C ASP A 9 37.88 10.88 20.58
N TYR A 10 36.57 10.66 20.69
CA TYR A 10 35.96 9.42 20.23
C TYR A 10 35.95 9.35 18.70
N LYS A 11 36.65 8.37 18.13
CA LYS A 11 36.63 8.10 16.70
C LYS A 11 35.30 7.44 16.32
N ILE A 12 34.44 8.16 15.63
CA ILE A 12 33.20 7.62 15.08
C ILE A 12 33.54 6.78 13.83
N PRO A 13 33.34 5.45 13.84
CA PRO A 13 33.51 4.64 12.64
C PRO A 13 32.37 4.93 11.65
N ILE A 14 32.72 5.47 10.47
CA ILE A 14 31.76 5.76 9.40
C ILE A 14 31.95 4.73 8.28
N ASN A 15 30.88 4.00 7.95
CA ASN A 15 30.85 3.11 6.79
C ASN A 15 29.96 3.72 5.71
N VAL A 16 30.54 3.98 4.53
CA VAL A 16 29.82 4.57 3.39
C VAL A 16 29.46 3.48 2.38
N ILE A 17 28.17 3.31 2.13
CA ILE A 17 27.66 2.41 1.08
C ILE A 17 27.58 3.20 -0.24
N LYS A 18 28.42 2.85 -1.21
CA LYS A 18 28.50 3.56 -2.50
C LYS A 18 27.48 3.01 -3.52
N PRO A 19 26.85 3.86 -4.35
CA PRO A 19 26.12 3.40 -5.53
C PRO A 19 27.04 2.73 -6.56
N PRO A 20 26.54 1.78 -7.39
CA PRO A 20 25.23 1.15 -7.28
C PRO A 20 25.27 -0.04 -6.30
N THR A 21 24.69 0.12 -5.10
CA THR A 21 24.47 -1.00 -4.17
C THR A 21 23.02 -1.47 -4.28
N PRO A 22 22.77 -2.75 -4.60
CA PRO A 22 21.41 -3.31 -4.65
C PRO A 22 20.62 -3.06 -3.36
N ASP A 23 19.32 -2.79 -3.47
CA ASP A 23 18.47 -2.51 -2.30
C ASP A 23 18.48 -3.64 -1.29
N ARG A 24 18.50 -4.90 -1.75
CA ARG A 24 18.61 -6.07 -0.88
C ARG A 24 19.86 -6.02 0.02
N ILE A 25 20.99 -5.57 -0.50
CA ILE A 25 22.22 -5.42 0.29
C ILE A 25 22.07 -4.27 1.29
N LYS A 26 21.46 -3.14 0.89
CA LYS A 26 21.16 -2.05 1.82
C LYS A 26 20.25 -2.56 2.95
N PHE A 27 19.19 -3.29 2.62
CA PHE A 27 18.28 -3.92 3.58
C PHE A 27 19.02 -4.85 4.54
N ASP A 28 19.85 -5.77 4.03
CA ASP A 28 20.60 -6.72 4.86
C ASP A 28 21.59 -6.01 5.80
N ILE A 29 22.26 -4.94 5.34
CA ILE A 29 23.15 -4.13 6.17
C ILE A 29 22.36 -3.40 7.26
N PHE A 30 21.26 -2.74 6.91
CA PHE A 30 20.40 -2.05 7.87
C PHE A 30 19.82 -3.02 8.91
N ASP A 31 19.32 -4.18 8.50
CA ASP A 31 18.82 -5.20 9.41
C ASP A 31 19.94 -5.68 10.35
N ARG A 32 21.14 -5.96 9.81
CA ARG A 32 22.28 -6.42 10.61
C ARG A 32 22.72 -5.40 11.67
N VAL A 33 22.77 -4.12 11.32
CA VAL A 33 23.11 -3.04 12.27
C VAL A 33 22.05 -2.93 13.38
N ASN A 34 20.78 -3.15 13.05
CA ASN A 34 19.67 -3.05 14.00
C ASN A 34 19.43 -4.32 14.83
N ARG A 35 20.15 -5.43 14.59
CA ARG A 35 19.96 -6.70 15.33
C ARG A 35 20.25 -6.62 16.83
N GLY A 36 21.04 -5.65 17.28
CA GLY A 36 21.29 -5.37 18.69
C GLY A 36 20.27 -4.45 19.37
N GLY A 37 19.34 -3.85 18.60
CA GLY A 37 18.33 -2.90 19.08
C GLY A 37 16.90 -3.34 18.74
N THR A 38 15.97 -2.38 18.69
CA THR A 38 14.60 -2.67 18.26
C THR A 38 14.59 -2.93 16.75
N ARG A 39 14.13 -4.12 16.35
CA ARG A 39 14.05 -4.49 14.93
C ARG A 39 13.01 -3.64 14.21
N LEU A 40 13.44 -3.01 13.12
CA LEU A 40 12.55 -2.31 12.20
C LEU A 40 11.75 -3.33 11.37
N ASN A 41 10.49 -3.04 11.12
CA ASN A 41 9.69 -3.78 10.15
C ASN A 41 10.05 -3.35 8.71
N ASN A 42 9.61 -4.12 7.71
CA ASN A 42 9.94 -3.86 6.30
C ASN A 42 9.52 -2.45 5.84
N GLN A 43 8.40 -1.92 6.32
CA GLN A 43 7.97 -0.57 5.95
C GLN A 43 8.80 0.52 6.63
N GLU A 44 9.18 0.36 7.90
CA GLU A 44 10.12 1.26 8.58
C GLU A 44 11.47 1.29 7.87
N MET A 45 11.93 0.12 7.43
CA MET A 45 13.18 -0.04 6.68
C MET A 45 13.10 0.63 5.29
N ARG A 46 11.99 0.47 4.56
CA ARG A 46 11.74 1.23 3.32
C ARG A 46 11.73 2.73 3.57
N ASN A 47 11.03 3.17 4.61
CA ASN A 47 10.95 4.57 4.96
C ASN A 47 12.33 5.13 5.26
N ALA A 48 13.26 4.34 5.82
CA ALA A 48 14.64 4.75 6.06
C ALA A 48 15.48 4.82 4.77
N ILE A 49 15.35 3.84 3.87
CA ILE A 49 16.16 3.71 2.65
C ILE A 49 15.70 4.67 1.53
N TYR A 50 14.39 4.87 1.38
CA TYR A 50 13.81 5.64 0.28
C TYR A 50 13.25 6.99 0.76
N GLN A 51 14.12 7.88 1.22
CA GLN A 51 13.73 9.27 1.54
C GLN A 51 13.34 10.04 0.28
N GLY A 52 12.44 11.03 0.43
CA GLY A 52 12.07 11.97 -0.63
C GLY A 52 10.56 12.06 -0.85
N ARG A 53 10.16 12.38 -2.08
CA ARG A 53 8.75 12.57 -2.46
C ARG A 53 7.86 11.36 -2.13
N ALA A 54 8.41 10.15 -2.17
CA ALA A 54 7.69 8.94 -1.77
C ALA A 54 7.25 8.98 -0.29
N THR A 55 8.16 9.30 0.64
CA THR A 55 7.83 9.35 2.07
C THR A 55 6.95 10.56 2.41
N GLU A 56 7.14 11.69 1.73
CA GLU A 56 6.29 12.88 1.84
C GLU A 56 4.85 12.60 1.40
N LEU A 57 4.68 11.99 0.23
CA LEU A 57 3.35 11.59 -0.28
C LEU A 57 2.64 10.64 0.69
N LEU A 58 3.34 9.62 1.19
CA LEU A 58 2.74 8.68 2.15
C LEU A 58 2.30 9.38 3.45
N GLU A 59 3.01 10.40 3.91
CA GLU A 59 2.60 11.18 5.07
C GLU A 59 1.37 12.05 4.81
N VAL A 60 1.28 12.67 3.63
CA VAL A 60 0.10 13.42 3.20
C VAL A 60 -1.13 12.50 3.16
N LEU A 61 -1.03 11.37 2.45
CA LEU A 61 -2.16 10.46 2.26
C LEU A 61 -2.60 9.78 3.56
N LYS A 62 -1.67 9.48 4.47
CA LYS A 62 -1.99 8.95 5.81
C LYS A 62 -2.88 9.91 6.60
N ASN A 63 -2.74 11.21 6.39
CA ASN A 63 -3.52 12.22 7.09
C ASN A 63 -4.88 12.53 6.44
N ASN A 64 -5.19 11.90 5.31
CA ASN A 64 -6.49 12.01 4.66
C ASN A 64 -7.63 11.54 5.59
N GLN A 65 -8.67 12.36 5.72
CA GLN A 65 -9.78 12.12 6.64
C GLN A 65 -10.69 10.97 6.17
N ASP A 66 -10.91 10.84 4.86
CA ASP A 66 -11.73 9.76 4.32
C ASP A 66 -11.02 8.41 4.47
N PHE A 67 -9.69 8.35 4.34
CA PHE A 67 -8.91 7.15 4.67
C PHE A 67 -9.10 6.73 6.14
N LYS A 68 -8.95 7.69 7.06
CA LYS A 68 -9.15 7.43 8.50
C LYS A 68 -10.57 6.95 8.78
N LYS A 69 -11.60 7.58 8.19
CA LYS A 69 -13.01 7.18 8.37
C LYS A 69 -13.32 5.82 7.73
N ALA A 70 -12.92 5.59 6.47
CA ALA A 70 -13.16 4.35 5.74
C ALA A 70 -12.50 3.12 6.40
N THR A 71 -11.45 3.36 7.19
CA THR A 71 -10.73 2.32 7.94
C THR A 71 -11.07 2.33 9.45
N ASP A 72 -12.05 3.14 9.85
CA ASP A 72 -12.51 3.31 11.24
C ASP A 72 -11.35 3.65 12.21
N ASN A 73 -10.37 4.40 11.72
CA ASN A 73 -9.14 4.80 12.41
C ASN A 73 -8.40 3.64 13.10
N SER A 74 -8.60 2.42 12.60
CA SER A 74 -8.17 1.19 13.28
C SER A 74 -6.79 0.70 12.83
N ILE A 75 -6.21 1.35 11.82
CA ILE A 75 -4.88 1.03 11.32
C ILE A 75 -3.85 1.70 12.22
N ARG A 76 -3.03 0.89 12.91
CA ARG A 76 -2.01 1.38 13.85
C ARG A 76 -0.82 2.02 13.12
N SER A 77 -0.62 3.32 13.33
CA SER A 77 0.55 4.05 12.81
C SER A 77 1.89 3.67 13.46
N LYS A 78 1.88 3.08 14.67
CA LYS A 78 3.11 2.78 15.46
C LYS A 78 4.13 1.92 14.71
N VAL A 79 3.68 1.10 13.76
CA VAL A 79 4.53 0.24 12.91
C VAL A 79 4.42 0.62 11.43
N MET A 80 4.06 1.88 11.14
CA MET A 80 3.85 2.41 9.79
C MET A 80 2.88 1.58 8.92
N LYS A 81 1.90 0.90 9.54
CA LYS A 81 0.95 0.04 8.82
C LYS A 81 0.04 0.84 7.88
N ASP A 82 -0.25 2.08 8.24
CA ASP A 82 -0.95 3.05 7.38
C ASP A 82 -0.16 3.32 6.11
N ARG A 83 1.10 3.71 6.22
CA ARG A 83 2.00 3.94 5.09
C ARG A 83 2.18 2.68 4.25
N TYR A 84 2.24 1.50 4.88
CA TYR A 84 2.30 0.22 4.16
C TYR A 84 1.03 -0.03 3.31
N ILE A 85 -0.16 0.15 3.89
CA ILE A 85 -1.44 -0.03 3.19
C ILE A 85 -1.58 0.97 2.03
N ILE A 86 -1.21 2.23 2.27
CA ILE A 86 -1.24 3.28 1.25
C ILE A 86 -0.25 2.96 0.12
N LEU A 87 0.98 2.58 0.45
CA LEU A 87 1.99 2.24 -0.56
C LEU A 87 1.56 1.06 -1.44
N ARG A 88 0.87 0.06 -0.86
CA ARG A 88 0.28 -1.04 -1.64
C ARG A 88 -0.79 -0.55 -2.62
N PHE A 89 -1.68 0.33 -2.18
CA PHE A 89 -2.65 0.96 -3.09
C PHE A 89 -1.93 1.63 -4.25
N ILE A 90 -0.94 2.49 -3.97
CA ILE A 90 -0.21 3.24 -5.00
C ILE A 90 0.46 2.26 -5.98
N ALA A 91 1.15 1.26 -5.46
CA ALA A 91 1.88 0.27 -6.25
C ALA A 91 0.94 -0.48 -7.20
N PHE A 92 -0.17 -1.00 -6.69
CA PHE A 92 -1.12 -1.74 -7.51
C PHE A 92 -1.91 -0.85 -8.47
N TYR A 93 -2.25 0.38 -8.08
CA TYR A 93 -2.89 1.37 -8.95
C TYR A 93 -2.00 1.68 -10.18
N LEU A 94 -0.73 2.02 -9.93
CA LEU A 94 0.24 2.30 -11.00
C LEU A 94 0.54 1.06 -11.85
N TRP A 95 0.65 -0.12 -11.23
CA TRP A 95 0.88 -1.38 -11.94
C TRP A 95 -0.29 -1.75 -12.87
N ARG A 96 -1.53 -1.70 -12.39
CA ARG A 96 -2.72 -1.95 -13.22
C ARG A 96 -2.87 -0.90 -14.33
N GLY A 97 -2.54 0.35 -14.03
CA GLY A 97 -2.52 1.44 -15.01
C GLY A 97 -1.34 1.38 -16.00
N LYS A 98 -0.41 0.41 -15.87
CA LYS A 98 0.83 0.33 -16.66
C LYS A 98 1.66 1.62 -16.61
N LYS A 99 1.68 2.27 -15.44
CA LYS A 99 2.42 3.52 -15.16
C LYS A 99 3.67 3.29 -14.30
N LEU A 100 3.80 2.14 -13.64
CA LEU A 100 4.94 1.85 -12.77
C LEU A 100 6.15 1.39 -13.59
N LEU A 101 7.17 2.25 -13.66
CA LEU A 101 8.43 1.98 -14.36
C LEU A 101 9.57 1.72 -13.36
N ASP A 102 10.57 0.94 -13.77
CA ASP A 102 11.87 0.91 -13.12
C ASP A 102 12.80 1.98 -13.69
N ARG A 103 14.03 2.07 -13.14
CA ARG A 103 15.02 3.08 -13.56
C ARG A 103 15.41 2.99 -15.03
N ASP A 104 15.28 1.82 -15.63
CA ASP A 104 15.61 1.60 -17.04
C ASP A 104 14.42 1.91 -17.96
N GLY A 105 13.31 2.41 -17.40
CA GLY A 105 12.09 2.74 -18.13
C GLY A 105 11.24 1.51 -18.47
N SER A 106 11.53 0.35 -17.90
CA SER A 106 10.75 -0.87 -18.13
C SER A 106 9.57 -0.97 -17.18
N LEU A 107 8.45 -1.50 -17.66
CA LEU A 107 7.28 -1.76 -16.81
C LEU A 107 7.64 -2.75 -15.71
N VAL A 108 7.38 -2.36 -14.46
CA VAL A 108 7.55 -3.23 -13.31
C VAL A 108 6.45 -4.27 -13.30
N ASP A 109 6.83 -5.54 -13.17
CA ASP A 109 5.90 -6.66 -13.03
C ASP A 109 5.84 -7.19 -11.59
N TYR A 110 4.66 -7.67 -11.18
CA TYR A 110 4.42 -8.20 -9.83
C TYR A 110 4.63 -9.72 -9.79
N LYS A 111 5.75 -10.15 -9.20
CA LYS A 111 6.17 -11.57 -9.17
C LYS A 111 6.00 -12.25 -7.81
N SER A 112 4.92 -11.92 -7.09
CA SER A 112 4.64 -12.42 -5.72
C SER A 112 5.65 -12.00 -4.63
N ASP A 113 6.59 -11.10 -4.95
CA ASP A 113 7.48 -10.47 -3.98
C ASP A 113 6.96 -9.06 -3.69
N ILE A 114 6.10 -8.97 -2.68
CA ILE A 114 5.55 -7.68 -2.25
C ILE A 114 6.65 -6.73 -1.78
N ASP A 115 7.70 -7.26 -1.16
CA ASP A 115 8.68 -6.39 -0.53
C ASP A 115 9.54 -5.66 -1.56
N ALA A 116 9.98 -6.39 -2.60
CA ALA A 116 10.68 -5.83 -3.74
C ALA A 116 9.78 -4.91 -4.59
N PHE A 117 8.51 -5.30 -4.80
CA PHE A 117 7.54 -4.51 -5.56
C PHE A 117 7.29 -3.14 -4.94
N LEU A 118 7.11 -3.08 -3.62
CA LEU A 118 6.94 -1.82 -2.90
C LEU A 118 8.24 -1.00 -2.86
N GLY A 119 9.41 -1.64 -2.84
CA GLY A 119 10.70 -0.97 -2.99
C GLY A 119 10.82 -0.23 -4.33
N LYS A 120 10.53 -0.92 -5.44
CA LYS A 120 10.48 -0.30 -6.78
C LYS A 120 9.46 0.83 -6.88
N THR A 121 8.33 0.71 -6.17
CA THR A 121 7.32 1.77 -6.12
C THR A 121 7.85 3.01 -5.38
N MET A 122 8.51 2.84 -4.23
CA MET A 122 9.14 3.96 -3.51
C MET A 122 10.20 4.65 -4.39
N GLU A 123 10.97 3.86 -5.12
CA GLU A 123 11.96 4.38 -6.05
C GLU A 123 11.30 5.20 -7.18
N PHE A 124 10.29 4.65 -7.86
CA PHE A 124 9.51 5.33 -8.88
C PHE A 124 8.94 6.67 -8.41
N LEU A 125 8.31 6.69 -7.24
CA LEU A 125 7.70 7.90 -6.68
C LEU A 125 8.74 9.00 -6.38
N ASN A 126 9.99 8.64 -6.11
CA ASN A 126 11.06 9.61 -5.85
C ASN A 126 11.57 10.32 -7.10
N TYR A 127 11.37 9.77 -8.30
CA TYR A 127 11.88 10.36 -9.55
C TYR A 127 10.81 10.70 -10.61
N THR A 128 9.57 10.22 -10.45
CA THR A 128 8.46 10.54 -11.38
C THR A 128 8.12 12.04 -11.39
N ASP A 129 7.26 12.50 -12.28
CA ASP A 129 6.87 13.92 -12.37
C ASP A 129 5.80 14.31 -11.33
N GLU A 130 5.48 15.61 -11.24
CA GLU A 130 4.44 16.11 -10.32
C GLU A 130 3.03 15.72 -10.75
N GLU A 131 2.78 15.60 -12.05
CA GLU A 131 1.50 15.17 -12.59
C GLU A 131 1.14 13.76 -12.11
N THR A 132 2.10 12.84 -12.13
CA THR A 132 1.94 11.46 -11.66
C THR A 132 1.68 11.41 -10.15
N ILE A 133 2.36 12.25 -9.36
CA ILE A 133 2.11 12.32 -7.91
C ILE A 133 0.70 12.85 -7.61
N GLU A 134 0.25 13.88 -8.32
CA GLU A 134 -1.10 14.42 -8.13
C GLU A 134 -2.18 13.45 -8.64
N ASP A 135 -1.93 12.70 -9.72
CA ASP A 135 -2.81 11.62 -10.19
C ASP A 135 -2.97 10.53 -9.13
N VAL A 136 -1.87 10.04 -8.56
CA VAL A 136 -1.88 9.03 -7.49
C VAL A 136 -2.64 9.54 -6.26
N LYS A 137 -2.41 10.79 -5.86
CA LYS A 137 -3.08 11.42 -4.73
C LYS A 137 -4.59 11.54 -4.99
N SER A 138 -4.98 12.11 -6.13
CA SER A 138 -6.38 12.23 -6.54
C SER A 138 -7.07 10.87 -6.64
N ALA A 139 -6.38 9.85 -7.15
CA ALA A 139 -6.89 8.48 -7.23
C ALA A 139 -7.12 7.87 -5.85
N PHE A 140 -6.21 8.09 -4.88
CA PHE A 140 -6.36 7.62 -3.50
C PHE A 140 -7.52 8.31 -2.79
N GLU A 141 -7.61 9.64 -2.88
CA GLU A 141 -8.67 10.42 -2.24
C GLU A 141 -10.04 10.00 -2.78
N ARG A 142 -10.16 9.85 -4.10
CA ARG A 142 -11.35 9.32 -4.75
C ARG A 142 -11.69 7.91 -4.27
N ALA A 143 -10.69 7.03 -4.17
CA ALA A 143 -10.89 5.66 -3.70
C ALA A 143 -11.47 5.61 -2.29
N MET A 144 -10.91 6.40 -1.37
CA MET A 144 -11.34 6.44 0.03
C MET A 144 -12.73 7.06 0.18
N SER A 145 -12.99 8.16 -0.55
CA SER A 145 -14.29 8.83 -0.53
C SER A 145 -15.40 7.94 -1.08
N ASN A 146 -15.17 7.29 -2.22
CA ASN A 146 -16.09 6.34 -2.82
C ASN A 146 -16.33 5.11 -1.93
N ALA A 147 -15.27 4.54 -1.34
CA ALA A 147 -15.40 3.39 -0.43
C ALA A 147 -16.25 3.74 0.80
N LEU A 148 -16.03 4.93 1.37
CA LEU A 148 -16.81 5.44 2.49
C LEU A 148 -18.27 5.70 2.09
N PHE A 149 -18.52 6.23 0.90
CA PHE A 149 -19.86 6.47 0.37
C PHE A 149 -20.68 5.18 0.17
N VAL A 150 -20.04 4.16 -0.41
CA VAL A 150 -20.70 2.87 -0.67
C VAL A 150 -20.86 2.08 0.62
N PHE A 151 -19.76 1.74 1.30
CA PHE A 151 -19.76 0.76 2.38
C PHE A 151 -19.58 1.33 3.79
N GLY A 152 -19.43 2.65 3.93
CA GLY A 152 -19.11 3.28 5.21
C GLY A 152 -17.75 2.83 5.77
N GLN A 153 -17.61 2.93 7.09
CA GLN A 153 -16.35 2.66 7.81
C GLN A 153 -15.95 1.18 7.92
N ASN A 154 -16.81 0.27 7.45
CA ASN A 154 -16.60 -1.18 7.56
C ASN A 154 -16.33 -1.87 6.22
N GLY A 155 -16.30 -1.12 5.10
CA GLY A 155 -16.16 -1.69 3.76
C GLY A 155 -14.92 -2.54 3.52
N PHE A 156 -13.81 -2.22 4.19
CA PHE A 156 -12.57 -3.00 4.08
C PHE A 156 -12.47 -4.18 5.06
N ARG A 157 -13.59 -4.62 5.65
CA ARG A 157 -13.64 -5.74 6.61
C ARG A 157 -14.44 -6.89 6.04
N VAL A 158 -13.86 -8.09 6.05
CA VAL A 158 -14.54 -9.31 5.58
C VAL A 158 -15.82 -9.60 6.38
N SER A 159 -15.84 -9.29 7.68
CA SER A 159 -17.05 -9.48 8.50
C SER A 159 -18.26 -8.70 8.01
N TYR A 160 -18.06 -7.53 7.38
CA TYR A 160 -19.14 -6.71 6.84
C TYR A 160 -19.88 -7.44 5.72
N HIS A 161 -19.14 -7.90 4.70
CA HIS A 161 -19.70 -8.59 3.53
C HIS A 161 -20.22 -10.00 3.83
N LEU A 162 -19.74 -10.63 4.91
CA LEU A 162 -20.25 -11.93 5.36
C LEU A 162 -21.35 -11.81 6.43
N ASN A 163 -21.85 -10.60 6.71
CA ASN A 163 -22.87 -10.34 7.74
C ASN A 163 -22.54 -10.98 9.11
N LYS A 164 -21.25 -10.96 9.49
CA LYS A 164 -20.78 -11.54 10.75
C LYS A 164 -20.89 -10.51 11.88
N LYS A 165 -21.42 -10.96 13.03
CA LYS A 165 -21.56 -10.12 14.25
C LYS A 165 -20.21 -9.57 14.76
N HIS A 166 -19.14 -10.36 14.66
CA HIS A 166 -17.82 -9.94 15.13
C HIS A 166 -17.06 -9.16 14.07
N LYS A 167 -16.62 -7.95 14.44
CA LYS A 167 -15.86 -7.04 13.58
C LYS A 167 -14.43 -7.56 13.38
N THR A 168 -14.11 -7.97 12.15
CA THR A 168 -12.74 -8.37 11.78
C THR A 168 -11.86 -7.14 11.54
N PRO A 169 -10.53 -7.24 11.67
CA PRO A 169 -9.60 -6.19 11.22
C PRO A 169 -9.78 -5.81 9.75
N VAL A 170 -9.25 -4.65 9.34
CA VAL A 170 -9.12 -4.29 7.92
C VAL A 170 -8.32 -5.39 7.21
N ASN A 171 -8.91 -5.96 6.17
CA ASN A 171 -8.27 -7.01 5.37
C ASN A 171 -7.45 -6.34 4.25
N MET A 172 -6.16 -6.67 4.18
CA MET A 172 -5.20 -6.07 3.25
C MET A 172 -5.59 -6.31 1.78
N ALA A 173 -5.87 -7.56 1.42
CA ALA A 173 -6.21 -7.94 0.05
C ALA A 173 -7.54 -7.32 -0.40
N LEU A 174 -8.51 -7.22 0.51
CA LEU A 174 -9.77 -6.52 0.26
C LEU A 174 -9.55 -5.02 0.11
N PHE A 175 -8.67 -4.42 0.92
CA PHE A 175 -8.28 -3.03 0.76
C PHE A 175 -7.67 -2.78 -0.62
N ASP A 176 -6.66 -3.55 -1.04
CA ASP A 176 -6.03 -3.43 -2.36
C ASP A 176 -7.09 -3.48 -3.49
N SER A 177 -8.01 -4.43 -3.39
CA SER A 177 -9.03 -4.68 -4.44
C SER A 177 -10.05 -3.55 -4.51
N LEU A 178 -10.67 -3.21 -3.38
CA LEU A 178 -11.73 -2.20 -3.35
C LEU A 178 -11.17 -0.80 -3.59
N SER A 179 -9.99 -0.47 -3.05
CA SER A 179 -9.37 0.83 -3.29
C SER A 179 -9.02 1.02 -4.77
N TYR A 180 -8.55 -0.03 -5.46
CA TYR A 180 -8.39 0.00 -6.92
C TYR A 180 -9.72 0.23 -7.64
N LEU A 181 -10.75 -0.59 -7.37
CA LEU A 181 -12.09 -0.42 -7.95
C LEU A 181 -12.57 1.03 -7.82
N PHE A 182 -12.49 1.57 -6.61
CA PHE A 182 -12.97 2.90 -6.29
C PHE A 182 -12.08 4.04 -6.78
N SER A 183 -10.82 3.79 -7.14
CA SER A 183 -9.93 4.81 -7.71
C SER A 183 -10.23 5.14 -9.18
N ASN A 184 -10.89 4.23 -9.91
CA ASN A 184 -11.02 4.31 -11.37
C ASN A 184 -12.04 5.35 -11.85
N ARG A 185 -13.08 5.64 -11.07
CA ARG A 185 -14.10 6.64 -11.43
C ARG A 185 -14.85 7.15 -10.21
N LYS A 186 -15.52 8.29 -10.34
CA LYS A 186 -16.47 8.76 -9.33
C LYS A 186 -17.69 7.84 -9.28
N ILE A 187 -18.12 7.46 -8.08
CA ILE A 187 -19.31 6.64 -7.87
C ILE A 187 -20.50 7.55 -7.54
N GLU A 188 -21.45 7.63 -8.48
CA GLU A 188 -22.76 8.25 -8.25
C GLU A 188 -23.72 7.32 -7.48
N LYS A 189 -24.77 7.91 -6.88
CA LYS A 189 -25.80 7.19 -6.12
C LYS A 189 -26.44 6.04 -6.89
N LYS A 190 -26.67 6.19 -8.20
CA LYS A 190 -27.26 5.16 -9.07
C LYS A 190 -26.43 3.88 -9.16
N HIS A 191 -25.11 3.95 -8.92
CA HIS A 191 -24.23 2.78 -8.98
C HIS A 191 -24.12 2.05 -7.64
N LYS A 192 -24.54 2.68 -6.54
CA LYS A 192 -24.25 2.19 -5.18
C LYS A 192 -24.80 0.78 -4.96
N GLU A 193 -26.10 0.60 -5.17
CA GLU A 193 -26.79 -0.69 -4.97
C GLU A 193 -26.17 -1.78 -5.87
N THR A 194 -25.94 -1.47 -7.14
CA THR A 194 -25.30 -2.41 -8.08
C THR A 194 -23.89 -2.82 -7.63
N ILE A 195 -23.07 -1.90 -7.09
CA ILE A 195 -21.74 -2.23 -6.56
C ILE A 195 -21.87 -3.11 -5.32
N GLU A 196 -22.78 -2.78 -4.40
CA GLU A 196 -23.02 -3.58 -3.19
C GLU A 196 -23.41 -5.02 -3.56
N GLU A 197 -24.34 -5.19 -4.51
CA GLU A 197 -24.77 -6.50 -5.02
C GLU A 197 -23.61 -7.27 -5.68
N LEU A 198 -22.89 -6.64 -6.60
CA LEU A 198 -21.77 -7.30 -7.31
C LEU A 198 -20.65 -7.71 -6.36
N ILE A 199 -20.33 -6.89 -5.35
CA ILE A 199 -19.34 -7.26 -4.34
C ILE A 199 -19.87 -8.40 -3.47
N GLN A 200 -21.15 -8.38 -3.08
CA GLN A 200 -21.75 -9.46 -2.33
C GLN A 200 -21.73 -10.80 -3.10
N GLU A 201 -21.98 -10.77 -4.41
CA GLU A 201 -21.83 -11.93 -5.30
C GLU A 201 -20.41 -12.49 -5.29
N LEU A 202 -19.38 -11.62 -5.28
CA LEU A 202 -18.00 -12.08 -5.17
C LEU A 202 -17.75 -12.83 -3.85
N PHE A 203 -18.33 -12.38 -2.74
CA PHE A 203 -18.20 -13.08 -1.46
C PHE A 203 -18.92 -14.45 -1.43
N ASN A 204 -19.83 -14.73 -2.36
CA ASN A 204 -20.40 -16.07 -2.53
C ASN A 204 -19.46 -17.03 -3.28
N SER A 205 -18.42 -16.50 -3.95
CA SER A 205 -17.43 -17.30 -4.67
C SER A 205 -16.33 -17.82 -3.75
N LYS A 206 -16.16 -19.15 -3.68
CA LYS A 206 -15.03 -19.80 -2.97
C LYS A 206 -13.68 -19.29 -3.47
N GLU A 207 -13.57 -19.02 -4.76
CA GLU A 207 -12.34 -18.52 -5.39
C GLU A 207 -11.98 -17.12 -4.86
N PHE A 208 -12.93 -16.20 -4.79
CA PHE A 208 -12.66 -14.85 -4.26
C PHE A 208 -12.33 -14.87 -2.77
N ASN A 209 -13.08 -15.65 -1.99
CA ASN A 209 -12.81 -15.84 -0.56
C ASN A 209 -11.39 -16.41 -0.32
N THR A 210 -10.93 -17.31 -1.19
CA THR A 210 -9.56 -17.85 -1.15
C THR A 210 -8.53 -16.79 -1.54
N ALA A 211 -8.87 -15.93 -2.51
CA ALA A 211 -7.99 -14.88 -3.00
C ALA A 211 -7.75 -13.77 -1.97
N ILE A 212 -8.71 -13.47 -1.08
CA ILE A 212 -8.56 -12.47 0.01
C ILE A 212 -8.02 -13.08 1.32
N THR A 213 -7.74 -14.39 1.33
CA THR A 213 -7.19 -15.13 2.48
C THR A 213 -5.71 -15.46 2.27
N ALA A 214 -4.94 -15.43 3.36
CA ALA A 214 -3.49 -15.66 3.34
C ALA A 214 -3.11 -17.05 2.74
N PRO A 215 -1.99 -17.16 2.01
CA PRO A 215 -1.16 -16.06 1.53
C PRO A 215 -1.87 -15.33 0.38
N ALA A 216 -2.18 -14.04 0.55
CA ALA A 216 -2.99 -13.28 -0.42
C ALA A 216 -2.14 -12.54 -1.46
N ASP A 217 -0.83 -12.54 -1.27
CA ASP A 217 0.13 -11.81 -2.09
C ASP A 217 0.70 -12.64 -3.26
N SER A 218 0.21 -13.86 -3.50
CA SER A 218 0.61 -14.57 -4.72
C SER A 218 0.09 -13.85 -5.97
N SER A 219 0.90 -13.81 -7.03
CA SER A 219 0.55 -13.16 -8.30
C SER A 219 -0.78 -13.67 -8.84
N THR A 220 -1.03 -14.98 -8.79
CA THR A 220 -2.31 -15.57 -9.20
C THR A 220 -3.50 -15.01 -8.43
N LYS A 221 -3.41 -14.87 -7.10
CA LYS A 221 -4.50 -14.33 -6.29
C LYS A 221 -4.68 -12.84 -6.48
N VAL A 222 -3.57 -12.09 -6.58
CA VAL A 222 -3.59 -10.67 -6.91
C VAL A 222 -4.32 -10.48 -8.24
N THR A 223 -3.83 -11.09 -9.32
CA THR A 223 -4.46 -11.02 -10.65
C THR A 223 -5.95 -11.37 -10.60
N ASN A 224 -6.33 -12.47 -9.93
CA ASN A 224 -7.73 -12.86 -9.79
C ASN A 224 -8.61 -11.77 -9.16
N ARG A 225 -8.13 -11.12 -8.09
CA ARG A 225 -8.90 -10.07 -7.41
C ARG A 225 -9.04 -8.84 -8.31
N PHE A 226 -7.96 -8.40 -8.96
CA PHE A 226 -8.00 -7.23 -9.82
C PHE A 226 -8.86 -7.44 -11.06
N GLU A 227 -8.79 -8.61 -11.71
CA GLU A 227 -9.67 -8.95 -12.84
C GLU A 227 -11.16 -8.95 -12.45
N LYS A 228 -11.49 -9.38 -11.22
CA LYS A 228 -12.86 -9.29 -10.70
C LYS A 228 -13.30 -7.83 -10.53
N MET A 229 -12.40 -6.94 -10.09
CA MET A 229 -12.70 -5.51 -10.01
C MET A 229 -12.89 -4.90 -11.40
N ASP A 230 -12.10 -5.30 -12.39
CA ASP A 230 -12.25 -4.83 -13.77
C ASP A 230 -13.61 -5.22 -14.36
N LYS A 231 -14.05 -6.45 -14.14
CA LYS A 231 -15.39 -6.91 -14.56
C LYS A 231 -16.52 -6.09 -13.92
N ILE A 232 -16.34 -5.66 -12.66
CA ILE A 232 -17.30 -4.75 -12.02
C ILE A 232 -17.26 -3.39 -12.71
N LEU A 233 -16.08 -2.83 -12.97
CA LEU A 233 -15.94 -1.54 -13.66
C LEU A 233 -16.59 -1.55 -15.06
N GLU A 234 -16.48 -2.65 -15.79
CA GLU A 234 -17.12 -2.83 -17.10
C GLU A 234 -18.65 -2.76 -17.01
N LYS A 235 -19.25 -3.37 -15.97
CA LYS A 235 -20.70 -3.33 -15.73
C LYS A 235 -21.22 -1.95 -15.29
N LEU A 236 -20.33 -1.06 -14.85
CA LEU A 236 -20.69 0.29 -14.44
C LEU A 236 -20.62 1.32 -15.58
N LYS A 237 -20.07 0.95 -16.74
CA LYS A 237 -20.02 1.82 -17.93
C LYS A 237 -21.42 2.06 -18.48
#